data_AF-A0AAW9D5N1-F1
#
_entry.id   AF-A0AAW9D5N1-F1
#
_cell.length_a   1.000
_cell.length_b   1.000
_cell.length_c   1.000
_cell.angle_alpha   90.00
_cell.angle_beta   90.00
_cell.angle_gamma   90.00
#
_symmetry.space_group_name_H-M   'P 1'
#
loop_
_entity.id
_entity.type
_entity.pdbx_description
1 polymer ?
#
loop_
_entity_poly.entity_id
_entity_poly.type
_entity_poly.pdbx_seq_one_letter_code
_entity_poly.pdbx_strand_id
1 'polypeptide(L)'
;MDLIAGDFWLNIYADSLNVGNDLLMGSGLSRYVALRKIVAAAEAKARLPYDYVIVDLPPSFGALVRASFYSSDYYLVPCTSDNFSVYCVGLIGQMVPSFIADWDIGLTRFKATNPHFDEFDSLGSPVFAGWIFNGFDTARKRRTSSEIRDGVQPGDKEMLQADRTMHDRVAKAVQDDLVVPLQSRISRYAPVAAGAPANYRIGDIEDANVLIQNSLWLSVPLGDLDQHDQVVSLRDRRKWADNQIEQIQLFQQKFSEAAQEVIRMCK
;
A
#
# COMPACT_ATOMS: atom_id res chain seq x y z
N MET A 1 -8.49 6.38 15.61
CA MET A 1 -8.58 6.03 14.17
C MET A 1 -10.03 6.14 13.80
N ASP A 2 -10.34 6.98 12.82
CA ASP A 2 -11.69 7.11 12.29
C ASP A 2 -11.73 6.42 10.93
N LEU A 3 -12.71 5.54 10.74
CA LEU A 3 -12.88 4.79 9.49
C LEU A 3 -14.05 5.36 8.70
N ILE A 4 -13.79 5.77 7.46
CA ILE A 4 -14.83 6.11 6.50
C ILE A 4 -15.09 4.87 5.65
N ALA A 5 -16.25 4.26 5.84
CA ALA A 5 -16.64 3.09 5.05
C ALA A 5 -16.81 3.48 3.58
N GLY A 6 -16.34 2.61 2.68
CA GLY A 6 -16.63 2.72 1.26
C GLY A 6 -18.11 2.55 0.97
N ASP A 7 -18.55 3.07 -0.17
CA ASP A 7 -19.93 2.98 -0.64
C ASP A 7 -19.95 2.51 -2.10
N PHE A 8 -20.93 1.68 -2.46
CA PHE A 8 -21.21 1.29 -3.84
C PHE A 8 -21.43 2.49 -4.76
N TRP A 9 -21.99 3.59 -4.25
CA TRP A 9 -22.19 4.83 -5.01
C TRP A 9 -20.88 5.49 -5.49
N LEU A 10 -19.72 5.09 -4.94
CA LEU A 10 -18.41 5.50 -5.47
C LEU A 10 -18.20 5.04 -6.92
N ASN A 11 -18.82 3.95 -7.35
CA ASN A 11 -18.76 3.52 -8.75
C ASN A 11 -19.48 4.51 -9.68
N ILE A 12 -20.64 5.02 -9.27
CA ILE A 12 -21.40 6.02 -10.04
C ILE A 12 -20.63 7.34 -10.08
N TYR A 13 -19.96 7.69 -8.99
CA TYR A 13 -19.04 8.81 -9.00
C TYR A 13 -17.88 8.59 -9.97
N ALA A 14 -17.28 7.40 -9.98
CA ALA A 14 -16.21 7.05 -10.92
C ALA A 14 -16.67 7.14 -12.39
N ASP A 15 -17.89 6.70 -12.70
CA ASP A 15 -18.48 6.82 -14.05
C ASP A 15 -18.72 8.28 -14.47
N SER A 16 -18.95 9.17 -13.49
CA SER A 16 -19.10 10.61 -13.75
C SER A 16 -17.78 11.33 -14.05
N LEU A 17 -16.64 10.72 -13.74
CA LEU A 17 -15.31 11.29 -13.95
C LEU A 17 -14.79 10.97 -15.36
N ASN A 18 -14.76 11.96 -16.24
CA ASN A 18 -14.25 11.78 -17.59
C ASN A 18 -12.88 12.43 -17.79
N VAL A 19 -11.82 11.63 -18.01
CA VAL A 19 -10.46 12.16 -18.18
C VAL A 19 -10.38 13.13 -19.37
N GLY A 20 -11.01 12.81 -20.50
CA GLY A 20 -10.96 13.66 -21.69
C GLY A 20 -11.65 15.01 -21.50
N ASN A 21 -12.87 14.99 -20.97
CA ASN A 21 -13.71 16.19 -20.88
C ASN A 21 -13.47 17.00 -19.59
N ASP A 22 -13.22 16.33 -18.47
CA ASP A 22 -13.12 17.00 -17.16
C ASP A 22 -11.66 17.34 -16.82
N LEU A 23 -10.74 16.39 -16.99
CA LEU A 23 -9.32 16.60 -16.65
C LEU A 23 -8.62 17.39 -17.75
N LEU A 24 -8.58 16.84 -18.97
CA LEU A 24 -7.78 17.43 -20.04
C LEU A 24 -8.32 18.79 -20.47
N MET A 25 -9.63 19.08 -20.40
CA MET A 25 -10.15 20.43 -20.71
C MET A 25 -9.91 21.44 -19.58
N GLY A 26 -9.48 20.99 -18.39
CA GLY A 26 -9.23 21.84 -17.22
C GLY A 26 -10.50 22.31 -16.49
N SER A 27 -11.70 21.99 -16.97
CA SER A 27 -12.97 22.43 -16.37
C SER A 27 -13.40 21.60 -15.13
N GLY A 28 -12.81 20.42 -14.95
CA GLY A 28 -13.24 19.44 -13.94
C GLY A 28 -12.16 18.98 -12.95
N LEU A 29 -11.05 19.71 -12.80
CA LEU A 29 -10.00 19.39 -11.82
C LEU A 29 -10.55 19.21 -10.39
N SER A 30 -11.51 20.06 -10.00
CA SER A 30 -12.17 20.02 -8.69
C SER A 30 -12.88 18.70 -8.41
N ARG A 31 -13.27 17.94 -9.45
CA ARG A 31 -13.85 16.60 -9.30
C ARG A 31 -12.75 15.61 -8.96
N TYR A 32 -11.61 15.66 -9.62
CA TYR A 32 -10.50 14.75 -9.34
C TYR A 32 -9.86 14.93 -7.95
N VAL A 33 -10.19 16.00 -7.22
CA VAL A 33 -9.66 16.27 -5.87
C VAL A 33 -10.72 16.14 -4.78
N ALA A 34 -11.84 15.45 -5.06
CA ALA A 34 -12.93 15.28 -4.10
C ALA A 34 -12.50 14.59 -2.79
N LEU A 35 -11.46 13.74 -2.83
CA LEU A 35 -10.93 13.09 -1.63
C LEU A 35 -10.50 14.12 -0.57
N ARG A 36 -9.85 15.22 -0.97
CA ARG A 36 -9.44 16.28 -0.02
C ARG A 36 -10.65 16.91 0.68
N LYS A 37 -11.80 17.01 0.01
CA LYS A 37 -13.05 17.50 0.62
C LYS A 37 -13.63 16.50 1.62
N ILE A 38 -13.53 15.20 1.34
CA ILE A 38 -13.95 14.13 2.26
C ILE A 38 -13.10 14.20 3.53
N VAL A 39 -11.77 14.34 3.40
CA VAL A 39 -10.85 14.51 4.53
C VAL A 39 -11.23 15.75 5.35
N ALA A 40 -11.35 16.92 4.73
CA ALA A 40 -11.71 18.15 5.42
C ALA A 40 -13.07 18.05 6.15
N ALA A 41 -14.05 17.38 5.55
CA ALA A 41 -15.34 17.13 6.20
C ALA A 41 -15.22 16.18 7.40
N ALA A 42 -14.38 15.16 7.30
CA ALA A 42 -14.11 14.23 8.39
C ALA A 42 -13.39 14.91 9.56
N GLU A 43 -12.40 15.76 9.28
CA GLU A 43 -11.70 16.56 10.29
C GLU A 43 -12.63 17.54 10.99
N ALA A 44 -13.48 18.24 10.22
CA ALA A 44 -14.49 19.15 10.77
C ALA A 44 -15.48 18.41 11.68
N LYS A 45 -15.90 17.20 11.29
CA LYS A 45 -16.81 16.35 12.08
C LYS A 45 -16.14 15.85 13.37
N ALA A 46 -14.89 15.40 13.28
CA ALA A 46 -14.11 14.93 14.42
C ALA A 46 -13.64 16.09 15.33
N ARG A 47 -13.63 17.32 14.80
CA ARG A 47 -13.07 18.53 15.44
C ARG A 47 -11.59 18.41 15.78
N LEU A 48 -10.85 17.68 14.95
CA LEU A 48 -9.41 17.50 15.06
C LEU A 48 -8.81 17.17 13.68
N PRO A 49 -7.58 17.64 13.38
CA PRO A 49 -6.88 17.27 12.15
C PRO A 49 -6.36 15.83 12.23
N TYR A 50 -6.26 15.15 11.09
CA TYR A 50 -5.62 13.83 11.02
C TYR A 50 -4.15 13.95 10.62
N ASP A 51 -3.28 13.26 11.34
CA ASP A 51 -1.85 13.19 10.98
C ASP A 51 -1.62 12.38 9.70
N TYR A 52 -2.44 11.34 9.50
CA TYR A 52 -2.35 10.43 8.36
C TYR A 52 -3.73 10.07 7.83
N VAL A 53 -3.86 10.04 6.50
CA VAL A 53 -5.03 9.52 5.80
C VAL A 53 -4.57 8.37 4.91
N ILE A 54 -5.08 7.17 5.17
CA ILE A 54 -4.82 5.99 4.36
C ILE A 54 -6.02 5.76 3.46
N VAL A 55 -5.77 5.61 2.16
CA VAL A 55 -6.80 5.36 1.16
C VAL A 55 -6.54 3.99 0.55
N ASP A 56 -7.46 3.06 0.79
CA ASP A 56 -7.45 1.76 0.13
C ASP A 56 -8.10 1.88 -1.26
N LEU A 57 -7.43 1.34 -2.27
CA LEU A 57 -7.78 1.54 -3.67
C LEU A 57 -7.99 0.20 -4.38
N PRO A 58 -8.96 0.11 -5.30
CA PRO A 58 -9.13 -1.08 -6.11
C PRO A 58 -7.90 -1.26 -7.03
N PRO A 59 -7.61 -2.50 -7.49
CA PRO A 59 -6.43 -2.81 -8.30
C PRO A 59 -6.48 -2.28 -9.75
N SER A 60 -7.36 -1.32 -10.06
CA SER A 60 -7.57 -0.81 -11.42
C SER A 60 -6.98 0.58 -11.63
N PHE A 61 -6.62 0.92 -12.86
CA PHE A 61 -6.15 2.26 -13.23
C PHE A 61 -7.29 3.23 -13.63
N GLY A 62 -8.47 3.00 -13.07
CA GLY A 62 -9.70 3.74 -13.38
C GLY A 62 -9.72 5.17 -12.85
N ALA A 63 -10.83 5.87 -13.10
CA ALA A 63 -10.96 7.28 -12.74
C ALA A 63 -10.88 7.55 -11.22
N LEU A 64 -11.39 6.63 -10.39
CA LEU A 64 -11.33 6.74 -8.93
C LEU A 64 -9.89 6.65 -8.40
N VAL A 65 -9.09 5.72 -8.95
CA VAL A 65 -7.67 5.60 -8.60
C VAL A 65 -6.91 6.84 -9.05
N ARG A 66 -7.18 7.36 -10.24
CA ARG A 66 -6.60 8.64 -10.70
C ARG A 66 -6.96 9.80 -9.76
N ALA A 67 -8.23 9.96 -9.39
CA ALA A 67 -8.67 11.02 -8.47
C ALA A 67 -7.99 10.92 -7.10
N SER A 68 -7.92 9.71 -6.55
CA SER A 68 -7.23 9.45 -5.29
C SER A 68 -5.73 9.75 -5.43
N PHE A 69 -5.11 9.29 -6.53
CA PHE A 69 -3.70 9.51 -6.82
C PHE A 69 -3.33 10.99 -6.95
N TYR A 70 -4.15 11.79 -7.65
CA TYR A 70 -3.93 13.25 -7.74
C TYR A 70 -4.11 13.98 -6.42
N SER A 71 -4.89 13.39 -5.53
CA SER A 71 -5.14 13.91 -4.19
C SER A 71 -4.11 13.45 -3.16
N SER A 72 -3.28 12.46 -3.44
CA SER A 72 -2.34 11.88 -2.49
C SER A 72 -0.98 12.55 -2.51
N ASP A 73 -0.35 12.64 -1.34
CA ASP A 73 1.03 13.10 -1.20
C ASP A 73 2.03 11.96 -1.44
N TYR A 74 1.69 10.75 -0.97
CA TYR A 74 2.50 9.56 -1.11
C TYR A 74 1.67 8.36 -1.56
N TYR A 75 2.33 7.36 -2.16
CA TYR A 75 1.73 6.06 -2.44
C TYR A 75 2.70 4.92 -2.17
N LEU A 76 2.12 3.77 -1.82
CA LEU A 76 2.80 2.53 -1.48
C LEU A 76 2.30 1.42 -2.39
N VAL A 77 3.18 0.50 -2.76
CA VAL A 77 2.83 -0.61 -3.65
C VAL A 77 3.00 -1.94 -2.90
N PRO A 78 1.90 -2.60 -2.48
CA PRO A 78 2.00 -3.96 -1.97
C PRO A 78 2.26 -4.94 -3.12
N CYS A 79 3.20 -5.86 -2.94
CA CYS A 79 3.60 -6.85 -3.92
C CYS A 79 3.63 -8.25 -3.32
N THR A 80 2.87 -9.17 -3.91
CA THR A 80 2.84 -10.59 -3.54
C THR A 80 4.03 -11.35 -4.13
N SER A 81 4.31 -12.53 -3.58
CA SER A 81 5.34 -13.46 -4.06
C SER A 81 4.93 -14.18 -5.36
N ASP A 82 4.68 -13.41 -6.42
CA ASP A 82 4.29 -13.95 -7.73
C ASP A 82 4.79 -13.11 -8.92
N ASN A 83 4.69 -13.68 -10.13
CA ASN A 83 5.06 -12.97 -11.36
C ASN A 83 4.05 -11.88 -11.75
N PHE A 84 2.83 -11.91 -11.22
CA PHE A 84 1.82 -10.90 -11.53
C PHE A 84 2.19 -9.56 -10.90
N SER A 85 2.69 -9.58 -9.66
CA SER A 85 3.25 -8.42 -8.97
C SER A 85 4.43 -7.81 -9.74
N VAL A 86 5.36 -8.62 -10.25
CA VAL A 86 6.46 -8.15 -11.11
C VAL A 86 5.93 -7.40 -12.34
N TYR A 87 4.92 -7.96 -13.02
CA TYR A 87 4.29 -7.35 -14.18
C TYR A 87 3.56 -6.04 -13.83
N CYS A 88 2.77 -6.04 -12.74
CA CYS A 88 2.01 -4.88 -12.30
C CYS A 88 2.91 -3.70 -11.87
N VAL A 89 4.06 -3.96 -11.24
CA VAL A 89 5.05 -2.92 -10.92
C VAL A 89 5.51 -2.20 -12.19
N GLY A 90 5.82 -2.93 -13.26
CA GLY A 90 6.17 -2.34 -14.54
C GLY A 90 5.03 -1.54 -15.18
N LEU A 91 3.78 -1.98 -15.04
CA LEU A 91 2.61 -1.19 -15.49
C LEU A 91 2.49 0.12 -14.74
N ILE A 92 2.70 0.13 -13.42
CA ILE A 92 2.67 1.38 -12.62
C ILE A 92 3.72 2.36 -13.15
N GLY A 93 4.96 1.90 -13.41
CA GLY A 93 6.02 2.76 -13.96
C GLY A 93 5.72 3.33 -15.35
N GLN A 94 4.86 2.67 -16.12
CA GLN A 94 4.38 3.18 -17.40
C GLN A 94 3.23 4.19 -17.24
N MET A 95 2.28 3.89 -16.36
CA MET A 95 1.01 4.62 -16.21
C MET A 95 1.16 5.90 -15.39
N VAL A 96 1.94 5.87 -14.30
CA VAL A 96 2.08 7.03 -13.40
C VAL A 96 2.59 8.28 -14.14
N PRO A 97 3.67 8.23 -14.96
CA PRO A 97 4.09 9.41 -15.72
C PRO A 97 3.01 9.96 -16.65
N SER A 98 2.20 9.08 -17.24
CA SER A 98 1.08 9.49 -18.10
C SER A 98 -0.02 10.19 -17.30
N PHE A 99 -0.32 9.72 -16.08
CA PHE A 99 -1.27 10.39 -15.20
C PHE A 99 -0.81 11.79 -14.81
N ILE A 100 0.47 11.96 -14.50
CA ILE A 100 1.04 13.27 -14.16
C ILE A 100 0.95 14.21 -15.38
N ALA A 101 1.28 13.72 -16.58
CA ALA A 101 1.15 14.51 -17.80
C ALA A 101 -0.30 14.95 -18.06
N ASP A 102 -1.28 14.05 -17.88
CA ASP A 102 -2.71 14.39 -18.02
C ASP A 102 -3.13 15.48 -17.03
N TRP A 103 -2.65 15.40 -15.78
CA TRP A 103 -2.90 16.41 -14.75
C TRP A 103 -2.30 17.76 -15.11
N ASP A 104 -1.04 17.79 -15.56
CA ASP A 104 -0.34 19.02 -15.90
C ASP A 104 -1.00 19.75 -17.09
N ILE A 105 -1.50 18.99 -18.08
CA ILE A 105 -2.30 19.54 -19.19
C ILE A 105 -3.57 20.20 -18.66
N GLY A 106 -4.31 19.51 -17.78
CA GLY A 106 -5.52 20.03 -17.17
C GLY A 106 -5.28 21.28 -16.33
N LEU A 107 -4.25 21.23 -15.46
CA LEU A 107 -3.84 22.34 -14.60
C LEU A 107 -3.44 23.57 -15.42
N THR A 108 -2.65 23.39 -16.47
CA THR A 108 -2.22 24.49 -17.36
C THR A 108 -3.43 25.19 -17.99
N ARG A 109 -4.41 24.42 -18.50
CA ARG A 109 -5.63 24.98 -19.11
C ARG A 109 -6.52 25.68 -18.07
N PHE A 110 -6.63 25.11 -16.88
CA PHE A 110 -7.39 25.72 -15.79
C PHE A 110 -6.77 27.05 -15.35
N LYS A 111 -5.44 27.11 -15.14
CA LYS A 111 -4.74 28.34 -14.75
C LYS A 111 -4.80 29.43 -15.82
N ALA A 112 -4.88 29.06 -17.10
CA ALA A 112 -5.07 30.04 -18.18
C ALA A 112 -6.38 30.85 -18.04
N THR A 113 -7.41 30.25 -17.44
CA THR A 113 -8.69 30.92 -17.16
C THR A 113 -8.82 31.40 -15.71
N ASN A 114 -8.05 30.83 -14.78
CA ASN A 114 -8.09 31.10 -13.34
C ASN A 114 -6.67 31.34 -12.78
N PRO A 115 -5.98 32.44 -13.15
CA PRO A 115 -4.57 32.63 -12.85
C PRO A 115 -4.25 32.77 -11.35
N HIS A 116 -5.22 33.23 -10.54
CA HIS A 116 -5.06 33.46 -9.10
C HIS A 116 -5.59 32.32 -8.22
N PHE A 117 -6.00 31.20 -8.81
CA PHE A 117 -6.47 30.04 -8.07
C PHE A 117 -5.31 29.07 -7.87
N ASP A 118 -4.83 28.93 -6.63
CA ASP A 118 -3.57 28.23 -6.33
C ASP A 118 -3.77 26.89 -5.60
N GLU A 119 -5.01 26.53 -5.23
CA GLU A 119 -5.32 25.32 -4.45
C GLU A 119 -4.89 24.01 -5.17
N PHE A 120 -4.80 24.03 -6.51
CA PHE A 120 -4.41 22.86 -7.30
C PHE A 120 -2.92 22.79 -7.60
N ASP A 121 -2.14 23.83 -7.30
CA ASP A 121 -0.74 23.94 -7.72
C ASP A 121 0.15 22.90 -7.04
N SER A 122 -0.19 22.52 -5.80
CA SER A 122 0.49 21.48 -5.03
C SER A 122 -0.05 20.06 -5.24
N LEU A 123 -1.09 19.89 -6.06
CA LEU A 123 -1.74 18.60 -6.29
C LEU A 123 -1.21 17.91 -7.55
N GLY A 124 -1.54 16.61 -7.68
CA GLY A 124 -1.06 15.78 -8.77
C GLY A 124 0.45 15.55 -8.73
N SER A 125 1.04 15.49 -7.52
CA SER A 125 2.46 15.21 -7.31
C SER A 125 2.73 14.08 -6.29
N PRO A 126 2.08 12.91 -6.43
CA PRO A 126 2.25 11.81 -5.48
C PRO A 126 3.63 11.17 -5.57
N VAL A 127 4.24 10.91 -4.41
CA VAL A 127 5.60 10.39 -4.29
C VAL A 127 5.59 8.89 -3.96
N PHE A 128 6.38 8.10 -4.68
CA PHE A 128 6.58 6.69 -4.37
C PHE A 128 7.36 6.54 -3.07
N ALA A 129 6.70 6.08 -2.01
CA ALA A 129 7.32 5.92 -0.69
C ALA A 129 7.98 4.54 -0.50
N GLY A 130 7.62 3.56 -1.31
CA GLY A 130 8.21 2.22 -1.29
C GLY A 130 7.22 1.10 -1.54
N TRP A 131 7.71 -0.12 -1.49
CA TRP A 131 6.91 -1.32 -1.66
C TRP A 131 6.94 -2.21 -0.41
N ILE A 132 5.88 -3.01 -0.24
CA ILE A 132 5.73 -3.96 0.87
C ILE A 132 5.63 -5.35 0.26
N PHE A 133 6.48 -6.28 0.69
CA PHE A 133 6.44 -7.67 0.22
C PHE A 133 5.48 -8.48 1.07
N ASN A 134 4.47 -9.11 0.47
CA ASN A 134 3.46 -9.88 1.22
C ASN A 134 3.23 -11.29 0.66
N GLY A 135 2.62 -12.15 1.48
CA GLY A 135 2.16 -13.47 1.05
C GLY A 135 3.30 -14.41 0.62
N PHE A 136 4.43 -14.35 1.34
CA PHE A 136 5.54 -15.29 1.18
C PHE A 136 5.57 -16.27 2.33
N ASP A 137 6.20 -17.42 2.10
CA ASP A 137 6.39 -18.45 3.11
C ASP A 137 7.82 -18.44 3.69
N THR A 138 7.91 -18.80 4.98
CA THR A 138 9.19 -19.04 5.65
C THR A 138 9.24 -20.43 6.28
N ALA A 139 10.44 -20.97 6.39
CA ALA A 139 10.68 -22.23 7.08
C ALA A 139 11.99 -22.22 7.85
N ARG A 140 12.05 -23.00 8.92
CA ARG A 140 13.29 -23.23 9.66
C ARG A 140 14.12 -24.30 8.96
N LYS A 141 15.44 -24.18 9.03
CA LYS A 141 16.33 -25.26 8.60
C LYS A 141 16.04 -26.52 9.40
N ARG A 142 15.94 -27.64 8.69
CA ARG A 142 15.71 -28.94 9.31
C ARG A 142 16.96 -29.32 10.11
N ARG A 143 16.80 -29.42 11.43
CA ARG A 143 17.84 -29.94 12.32
C ARG A 143 18.12 -31.41 12.00
N THR A 144 19.38 -31.76 11.99
CA THR A 144 19.87 -33.13 11.90
C THR A 144 19.56 -33.91 13.18
N SER A 145 19.58 -35.23 13.09
CA SER A 145 19.38 -36.08 14.27
C SER A 145 20.44 -35.87 15.35
N SER A 146 21.65 -35.36 14.99
CA SER A 146 22.66 -35.00 16.00
C SER A 146 22.28 -33.74 16.73
N GLU A 147 21.93 -32.67 16.00
CA GLU A 147 21.53 -31.40 16.59
C GLU A 147 20.32 -31.52 17.52
N ILE A 148 19.39 -32.42 17.21
CA ILE A 148 18.25 -32.72 18.09
C ILE A 148 18.72 -33.39 19.38
N ARG A 149 19.66 -34.35 19.30
CA ARG A 149 20.23 -35.02 20.50
C ARG A 149 21.04 -34.06 21.35
N ASP A 150 21.75 -33.15 20.71
CA ASP A 150 22.61 -32.15 21.36
C ASP A 150 21.81 -30.95 21.91
N GLY A 151 20.47 -30.99 21.81
CA GLY A 151 19.58 -29.96 22.36
C GLY A 151 19.69 -28.60 21.64
N VAL A 152 20.19 -28.59 20.40
CA VAL A 152 20.35 -27.36 19.61
C VAL A 152 18.97 -26.75 19.35
N GLN A 153 18.83 -25.49 19.74
CA GLN A 153 17.59 -24.74 19.55
C GLN A 153 17.27 -24.59 18.05
N PRO A 154 15.98 -24.54 17.67
CA PRO A 154 15.61 -24.24 16.29
C PRO A 154 16.18 -22.88 15.86
N GLY A 155 16.91 -22.85 14.74
CA GLY A 155 17.34 -21.58 14.13
C GLY A 155 16.16 -20.80 13.56
N ASP A 156 16.38 -19.55 13.20
CA ASP A 156 15.33 -18.63 12.74
C ASP A 156 14.60 -19.11 11.48
N LYS A 157 13.39 -18.59 11.29
CA LYS A 157 12.63 -18.77 10.06
C LYS A 157 13.32 -18.02 8.93
N GLU A 158 13.56 -18.70 7.83
CA GLU A 158 14.12 -18.11 6.61
C GLU A 158 13.10 -18.21 5.47
N MET A 159 12.97 -17.16 4.67
CA MET A 159 12.17 -17.17 3.45
C MET A 159 12.59 -18.30 2.52
N LEU A 160 11.61 -19.04 1.99
CA LEU A 160 11.85 -20.15 1.07
C LEU A 160 12.58 -19.67 -0.18
N GLN A 161 13.31 -20.58 -0.84
CA GLN A 161 14.10 -20.23 -2.02
C GLN A 161 13.24 -19.70 -3.18
N ALA A 162 12.05 -20.25 -3.36
CA ALA A 162 11.10 -19.81 -4.38
C ALA A 162 10.66 -18.35 -4.12
N ASP A 163 10.22 -18.05 -2.90
CA ASP A 163 9.82 -16.72 -2.48
C ASP A 163 10.97 -15.71 -2.53
N ARG A 164 12.17 -16.13 -2.13
CA ARG A 164 13.37 -15.29 -2.24
C ARG A 164 13.67 -14.92 -3.70
N THR A 165 13.50 -15.88 -4.60
CA THR A 165 13.66 -15.62 -6.05
C THR A 165 12.62 -14.62 -6.54
N MET A 166 11.37 -14.71 -6.07
CA MET A 166 10.33 -13.74 -6.43
C MET A 166 10.56 -12.38 -5.81
N HIS A 167 10.94 -12.32 -4.54
CA HIS A 167 11.36 -11.09 -3.87
C HIS A 167 12.43 -10.35 -4.68
N ASP A 168 13.47 -11.04 -5.11
CA ASP A 168 14.57 -10.42 -5.86
C ASP A 168 14.12 -9.94 -7.25
N ARG A 169 13.18 -10.66 -7.88
CA ARG A 169 12.56 -10.22 -9.15
C ARG A 169 11.70 -8.98 -8.96
N VAL A 170 10.88 -8.91 -7.92
CA VAL A 170 10.06 -7.74 -7.60
C VAL A 170 10.97 -6.56 -7.26
N ALA A 171 11.98 -6.76 -6.41
CA ALA A 171 12.94 -5.71 -6.06
C ALA A 171 13.64 -5.14 -7.31
N LYS A 172 14.01 -6.02 -8.25
CA LYS A 172 14.58 -5.60 -9.53
C LYS A 172 13.58 -4.83 -10.39
N ALA A 173 12.35 -5.31 -10.54
CA ALA A 173 11.31 -4.60 -11.29
C ALA A 173 10.95 -3.24 -10.66
N VAL A 174 10.94 -3.12 -9.34
CA VAL A 174 10.75 -1.84 -8.64
C VAL A 174 11.86 -0.85 -9.02
N GLN A 175 13.11 -1.31 -9.05
CA GLN A 175 14.24 -0.46 -9.44
C GLN A 175 14.19 -0.09 -10.95
N ASP A 176 14.09 -1.10 -11.81
CA ASP A 176 14.31 -0.96 -13.26
C ASP A 176 13.06 -0.48 -14.00
N ASP A 177 11.88 -0.98 -13.61
CA ASP A 177 10.61 -0.78 -14.33
C ASP A 177 9.67 0.22 -13.66
N LEU A 178 9.91 0.59 -12.39
CA LEU A 178 9.14 1.62 -11.69
C LEU A 178 9.98 2.87 -11.42
N VAL A 179 11.01 2.78 -10.57
CA VAL A 179 11.79 3.94 -10.11
C VAL A 179 12.50 4.65 -11.25
N VAL A 180 13.20 3.93 -12.12
CA VAL A 180 13.92 4.53 -13.26
C VAL A 180 12.96 5.26 -14.22
N PRO A 181 11.83 4.67 -14.66
CA PRO A 181 10.82 5.38 -15.45
C PRO A 181 10.23 6.61 -14.76
N LEU A 182 9.94 6.54 -13.46
CA LEU A 182 9.42 7.69 -12.71
C LEU A 182 10.43 8.85 -12.74
N GLN A 183 11.67 8.59 -12.34
CA GLN A 183 12.72 9.63 -12.27
C GLN A 183 13.08 10.22 -13.64
N SER A 184 13.00 9.43 -14.71
CA SER A 184 13.34 9.89 -16.06
C SER A 184 12.20 10.62 -16.76
N ARG A 185 10.94 10.32 -16.44
CA ARG A 185 9.77 10.85 -17.15
C ARG A 185 8.99 11.91 -16.36
N ILE A 186 9.23 12.06 -15.06
CA ILE A 186 8.60 13.07 -14.21
C ILE A 186 9.67 14.08 -13.80
N SER A 187 9.55 15.31 -14.29
CA SER A 187 10.50 16.41 -14.02
C SER A 187 9.95 17.50 -13.09
N ARG A 188 8.63 17.52 -12.84
CA ARG A 188 7.94 18.55 -12.06
C ARG A 188 8.29 18.51 -10.57
N TYR A 189 8.54 17.33 -10.03
CA TYR A 189 8.85 17.08 -8.62
C TYR A 189 9.72 15.82 -8.51
N ALA A 190 10.24 15.52 -7.31
CA ALA A 190 10.95 14.27 -7.05
C ALA A 190 9.94 13.13 -6.83
N PRO A 191 9.81 12.16 -7.77
CA PRO A 191 8.71 11.19 -7.74
C PRO A 191 8.97 9.99 -6.82
N VAL A 192 10.13 9.94 -6.18
CA VAL A 192 10.54 8.86 -5.27
C VAL A 192 11.01 9.48 -3.97
N ALA A 193 10.51 8.96 -2.86
CA ALA A 193 10.75 9.54 -1.55
C ALA A 193 12.24 9.46 -1.17
N ALA A 194 12.75 10.56 -0.59
CA ALA A 194 14.13 10.64 -0.16
C ALA A 194 14.39 9.72 1.04
N GLY A 195 15.54 9.06 1.08
CA GLY A 195 15.92 8.19 2.20
C GLY A 195 15.17 6.86 2.23
N ALA A 196 14.64 6.40 1.09
CA ALA A 196 14.10 5.05 0.96
C ALA A 196 15.15 4.00 1.38
N PRO A 197 14.73 2.91 2.04
CA PRO A 197 15.64 1.83 2.40
C PRO A 197 16.25 1.16 1.16
N ALA A 198 17.25 0.30 1.37
CA ALA A 198 17.81 -0.53 0.29
C ALA A 198 16.66 -1.19 -0.49
N ASN A 199 16.77 -1.23 -1.82
CA ASN A 199 15.75 -1.75 -2.76
C ASN A 199 14.32 -1.19 -2.62
N TYR A 200 14.12 -0.07 -1.93
CA TYR A 200 12.83 0.60 -1.69
C TYR A 200 11.80 -0.23 -0.92
N ARG A 201 12.20 -1.35 -0.30
CA ARG A 201 11.29 -2.19 0.48
C ARG A 201 11.13 -1.64 1.88
N ILE A 202 9.92 -1.21 2.22
CA ILE A 202 9.61 -0.58 3.51
C ILE A 202 8.96 -1.53 4.53
N GLY A 203 8.67 -2.76 4.12
CA GLY A 203 8.11 -3.77 5.02
C GLY A 203 7.94 -5.12 4.33
N ASP A 204 7.74 -6.15 5.16
CA ASP A 204 7.46 -7.50 4.73
C ASP A 204 6.46 -8.20 5.67
N ILE A 205 5.49 -8.92 5.10
CA ILE A 205 4.42 -9.60 5.84
C ILE A 205 4.29 -11.04 5.33
N GLU A 206 4.57 -12.03 6.19
CA GLU A 206 4.42 -13.46 5.88
C GLU A 206 2.95 -13.81 5.58
N ASP A 207 2.71 -14.92 4.87
CA ASP A 207 1.34 -15.43 4.67
C ASP A 207 0.64 -15.78 6.00
N ALA A 208 -0.51 -15.14 6.24
CA ALA A 208 -1.28 -15.31 7.47
C ALA A 208 -2.08 -16.62 7.54
N ASN A 209 -2.16 -17.39 6.46
CA ASN A 209 -2.76 -18.73 6.39
C ASN A 209 -4.12 -18.79 7.11
N VAL A 210 -4.25 -19.62 8.15
CA VAL A 210 -5.50 -19.81 8.91
C VAL A 210 -5.79 -18.65 9.88
N LEU A 211 -4.80 -17.80 10.16
CA LEU A 211 -4.94 -16.65 11.07
C LEU A 211 -5.84 -15.57 10.46
N ILE A 212 -5.80 -15.37 9.13
CA ILE A 212 -6.65 -14.36 8.47
C ILE A 212 -8.14 -14.64 8.68
N GLN A 213 -8.54 -15.91 8.59
CA GLN A 213 -9.93 -16.33 8.80
C GLN A 213 -10.38 -16.06 10.24
N ASN A 214 -9.50 -16.29 11.22
CA ASN A 214 -9.78 -16.01 12.62
C ASN A 214 -9.86 -14.52 12.92
N SER A 215 -8.95 -13.72 12.33
CA SER A 215 -8.98 -12.26 12.41
C SER A 215 -10.32 -11.71 11.91
N LEU A 216 -10.83 -12.21 10.78
CA LEU A 216 -12.14 -11.83 10.25
C LEU A 216 -13.30 -12.25 11.16
N TRP A 217 -13.32 -13.50 11.62
CA TRP A 217 -14.41 -14.01 12.46
C TRP A 217 -14.50 -13.35 13.83
N LEU A 218 -13.34 -13.01 14.41
CA LEU A 218 -13.27 -12.35 15.70
C LEU A 218 -13.34 -10.82 15.58
N SER A 219 -13.15 -10.28 14.36
CA SER A 219 -12.96 -8.84 14.13
C SER A 219 -11.80 -8.27 14.95
N VAL A 220 -10.69 -9.02 14.99
CA VAL A 220 -9.48 -8.69 15.76
C VAL A 220 -8.28 -8.61 14.82
N PRO A 221 -7.38 -7.62 14.96
CA PRO A 221 -6.13 -7.56 14.20
C PRO A 221 -5.28 -8.84 14.35
N LEU A 222 -4.57 -9.23 13.29
CA LEU A 222 -3.75 -10.46 13.31
C LEU A 222 -2.74 -10.49 14.46
N GLY A 223 -2.14 -9.34 14.79
CA GLY A 223 -1.15 -9.20 15.87
C GLY A 223 -1.71 -9.30 17.29
N ASP A 224 -3.03 -9.27 17.46
CA ASP A 224 -3.71 -9.33 18.76
C ASP A 224 -4.51 -10.64 18.95
N LEU A 225 -4.38 -11.58 18.00
CA LEU A 225 -5.13 -12.83 18.02
C LEU A 225 -4.76 -13.74 19.21
N ASP A 226 -3.58 -13.58 19.79
CA ASP A 226 -3.11 -14.36 20.93
C ASP A 226 -3.87 -14.04 22.24
N GLN A 227 -4.56 -12.90 22.27
CA GLN A 227 -5.46 -12.49 23.36
C GLN A 227 -6.83 -13.20 23.30
N HIS A 228 -7.09 -13.94 22.22
CA HIS A 228 -8.35 -14.63 21.97
C HIS A 228 -8.14 -16.11 21.66
N ASP A 229 -9.17 -16.91 21.89
CA ASP A 229 -9.14 -18.33 21.52
C ASP A 229 -9.39 -18.51 20.01
N GLN A 230 -8.67 -19.45 19.40
CA GLN A 230 -8.85 -19.85 18.01
C GLN A 230 -10.27 -20.37 17.78
N VAL A 231 -10.92 -19.89 16.74
CA VAL A 231 -12.21 -20.37 16.23
C VAL A 231 -11.93 -21.49 15.21
N VAL A 232 -12.33 -22.71 15.54
CA VAL A 232 -12.15 -23.89 14.68
C VAL A 232 -13.43 -24.22 13.92
N SER A 233 -14.58 -23.94 14.53
CA SER A 233 -15.91 -24.09 13.93
C SER A 233 -16.85 -23.03 14.52
N LEU A 234 -18.10 -22.97 14.05
CA LEU A 234 -19.14 -22.08 14.62
C LEU A 234 -19.41 -22.34 16.12
N ARG A 235 -18.98 -23.47 16.67
CA ARG A 235 -19.23 -23.87 18.07
C ARG A 235 -17.96 -24.14 18.86
N ASP A 236 -16.86 -24.52 18.21
CA ASP A 236 -15.65 -24.99 18.89
C ASP A 236 -14.56 -23.93 18.92
N ARG A 237 -13.99 -23.75 20.12
CA ARG A 237 -12.81 -22.91 20.36
C ARG A 237 -11.65 -23.74 20.90
N ARG A 238 -10.42 -23.36 20.55
CA ARG A 238 -9.19 -24.01 21.02
C ARG A 238 -8.10 -22.98 21.31
N LYS A 239 -7.10 -23.40 22.07
CA LYS A 239 -5.86 -22.64 22.22
C LYS A 239 -5.03 -22.74 20.94
N TRP A 240 -4.33 -21.66 20.64
CA TRP A 240 -3.34 -21.60 19.56
C TRP A 240 -2.19 -22.58 19.84
N ALA A 241 -1.67 -23.18 18.78
CA ALA A 241 -0.40 -23.91 18.86
C ALA A 241 0.77 -22.94 19.00
N ASP A 242 1.88 -23.37 19.61
CA ASP A 242 3.03 -22.50 19.90
C ASP A 242 3.58 -21.80 18.64
N ASN A 243 3.59 -22.50 17.50
CA ASN A 243 4.02 -21.94 16.22
C ASN A 243 3.07 -20.86 15.68
N GLN A 244 1.77 -20.92 16.01
CA GLN A 244 0.79 -19.91 15.64
C GLN A 244 0.92 -18.67 16.54
N ILE A 245 1.18 -18.85 17.84
CA ILE A 245 1.46 -17.75 18.77
C ILE A 245 2.71 -17.00 18.32
N GLU A 246 3.77 -17.74 17.98
CA GLU A 246 4.99 -17.15 17.42
C GLU A 246 4.70 -16.35 16.14
N GLN A 247 3.84 -16.86 15.26
CA GLN A 247 3.48 -16.16 14.04
C GLN A 247 2.65 -14.88 14.31
N ILE A 248 1.73 -14.91 15.28
CA ILE A 248 0.95 -13.75 15.72
C ILE A 248 1.87 -12.65 16.24
N GLN A 249 2.84 -13.00 17.10
CA GLN A 249 3.82 -12.06 17.63
C GLN A 249 4.72 -11.49 16.53
N LEU A 250 5.12 -12.33 15.56
CA LEU A 250 5.86 -11.87 14.39
C LEU A 250 5.04 -10.85 13.58
N PHE A 251 3.73 -11.06 13.38
CA PHE A 251 2.88 -10.08 12.71
C PHE A 251 2.82 -8.75 13.46
N GLN A 252 2.66 -8.79 14.78
CA GLN A 252 2.63 -7.58 15.60
C GLN A 252 3.92 -6.77 15.45
N GLN A 253 5.07 -7.46 15.49
CA GLN A 253 6.38 -6.84 15.25
C GLN A 253 6.47 -6.27 13.83
N LYS A 254 6.15 -7.07 12.81
CA LYS A 254 6.29 -6.69 11.40
C LYS A 254 5.39 -5.54 10.98
N PHE A 255 4.16 -5.48 11.49
CA PHE A 255 3.29 -4.33 11.29
C PHE A 255 3.83 -3.07 11.96
N SER A 256 4.41 -3.19 13.16
CA SER A 256 5.03 -2.07 13.86
C SER A 256 6.26 -1.54 13.11
N GLU A 257 7.11 -2.44 12.61
CA GLU A 257 8.27 -2.09 11.77
C GLU A 257 7.84 -1.38 10.49
N ALA A 258 6.88 -1.95 9.75
CA ALA A 258 6.36 -1.35 8.53
C ALA A 258 5.71 0.02 8.78
N ALA A 259 4.93 0.16 9.85
CA ALA A 259 4.31 1.43 10.23
C ALA A 259 5.35 2.51 10.56
N GLN A 260 6.42 2.16 11.28
CA GLN A 260 7.53 3.08 11.56
C GLN A 260 8.23 3.55 10.29
N GLU A 261 8.45 2.65 9.33
CA GLU A 261 9.02 3.01 8.03
C GLU A 261 8.07 3.93 7.24
N VAL A 262 6.76 3.66 7.23
CA VAL A 262 5.78 4.56 6.60
C VAL A 262 5.80 5.95 7.24
N ILE A 263 5.82 6.04 8.57
CA ILE A 263 5.92 7.31 9.30
C ILE A 263 7.23 8.04 8.98
N ARG A 264 8.32 7.29 8.78
CA ARG A 264 9.63 7.85 8.42
C ARG A 264 9.64 8.40 7.00
N MET A 265 9.02 7.69 6.05
CA MET A 265 9.04 8.00 4.63
C MET A 265 7.99 9.06 4.22
N CYS A 266 6.81 9.04 4.84
CA CYS A 266 5.67 9.88 4.49
C CYS A 266 5.54 11.05 5.48
N LYS A 267 6.48 11.99 5.44
CA LYS A 267 6.45 13.23 6.25
C LYS A 267 6.19 14.47 5.42
#